data_AF-A0A7C2FHV4-F1
#
_entry.id   AF-A0A7C2FHV4-F1
#
_cell.length_a   1.000
_cell.length_b   1.000
_cell.length_c   1.000
_cell.angle_alpha   90.00
_cell.angle_beta   90.00
_cell.angle_gamma   90.00
#
_symmetry.space_group_name_H-M   'P 1'
#
loop_
_entity.id
_entity.type
_entity.pdbx_description
1 polymer ?
#
loop_
_entity_poly.entity_id
_entity_poly.type
_entity_poly.pdbx_seq_one_letter_code
_entity_poly.pdbx_strand_id
1 'polypeptide(L)'
;MDAYGRPWREERPLGSVGRVHVSRYQTPTGVRLRLVAADGGREAFLDPLELEGLTRVRYKPVPALPVATGDGAEQAAEAWKSVGEGSERLQNEFALVAVALVGSEGLLVRDMNGGLAVVLGPQELEALLHIRHMDLAPLVDTSDMVALPEPDLDEE
;
A
#
# COMPACT_ATOMS: atom_id res chain seq x y z
N MET A 1 6.98 5.67 -26.28
CA MET A 1 5.85 4.91 -26.84
C MET A 1 6.29 3.46 -26.97
N ASP A 2 5.42 2.47 -26.76
CA ASP A 2 5.71 1.07 -27.07
C ASP A 2 5.69 0.82 -28.60
N ALA A 3 5.91 -0.43 -29.02
CA ALA A 3 5.86 -0.82 -30.44
C ALA A 3 4.50 -0.56 -31.13
N TYR A 4 3.46 -0.23 -30.35
CA TYR A 4 2.09 0.02 -30.81
C TYR A 4 1.66 1.48 -30.65
N GLY A 5 2.60 2.40 -30.35
CA GLY A 5 2.28 3.82 -30.21
C GLY A 5 1.51 4.14 -28.92
N ARG A 6 1.49 3.25 -27.93
CA ARG A 6 0.94 3.55 -26.60
C ARG A 6 1.99 4.23 -25.73
N PRO A 7 1.61 5.08 -24.77
CA PRO A 7 2.55 5.58 -23.77
C PRO A 7 3.27 4.39 -23.13
N TRP A 8 4.60 4.44 -23.06
CA TRP A 8 5.36 3.37 -22.37
C TRP A 8 5.12 3.39 -20.86
N ARG A 9 4.47 4.45 -20.36
CA ARG A 9 4.03 4.62 -18.98
C ARG A 9 2.76 5.47 -18.96
N GLU A 10 1.86 5.15 -18.05
CA GLU A 10 0.71 6.00 -17.70
C GLU A 10 0.77 6.32 -16.22
N GLU A 11 0.66 7.59 -15.87
CA GLU A 11 0.67 8.05 -14.50
C GLU A 11 -0.63 8.79 -14.20
N ARG A 12 -1.29 8.43 -13.10
CA ARG A 12 -2.47 9.12 -12.61
C ARG A 12 -2.24 9.55 -11.16
N PRO A 13 -2.19 10.86 -10.87
CA PRO A 13 -2.09 11.36 -9.50
C PRO A 13 -3.28 10.89 -8.66
N LEU A 14 -2.99 10.43 -7.44
CA LEU A 14 -4.01 10.18 -6.42
C LEU A 14 -4.08 11.37 -5.45
N GLY A 15 -2.91 11.92 -5.08
CA GLY A 15 -2.78 13.11 -4.23
C GLY A 15 -1.50 13.06 -3.41
N SER A 16 -1.55 13.54 -2.16
CA SER A 16 -0.36 13.63 -1.30
C SER A 16 -0.70 13.32 0.16
N VAL A 17 0.27 12.75 0.87
CA VAL A 17 0.21 12.52 2.32
C VAL A 17 1.49 13.12 2.91
N GLY A 18 1.34 14.15 3.74
CA GLY A 18 2.48 14.96 4.18
C GLY A 18 3.33 15.47 3.01
N ARG A 19 4.60 15.07 2.96
CA ARG A 19 5.58 15.44 1.92
C ARG A 19 5.76 14.38 0.83
N VAL A 20 4.86 13.42 0.74
CA VAL A 20 4.94 12.34 -0.25
C VAL A 20 3.77 12.45 -1.23
N HIS A 21 4.10 12.58 -2.52
CA HIS A 21 3.15 12.50 -3.61
C HIS A 21 2.89 11.03 -3.96
N VAL A 22 1.62 10.70 -4.17
CA VAL A 22 1.17 9.35 -4.45
C VAL A 22 0.47 9.33 -5.80
N SER A 23 0.92 8.45 -6.69
CA SER A 23 0.31 8.24 -8.00
C SER A 23 0.20 6.76 -8.34
N ARG A 24 -0.80 6.42 -9.14
CA ARG A 24 -0.84 5.16 -9.86
C ARG A 24 0.13 5.25 -11.03
N TYR A 25 1.01 4.27 -11.14
CA TYR A 25 2.01 4.19 -12.20
C TYR A 25 1.92 2.87 -12.95
N GLN A 26 1.48 2.93 -14.21
CA GLN A 26 1.34 1.76 -15.08
C GLN A 26 2.55 1.67 -16.01
N THR A 27 3.15 0.48 -16.08
CA THR A 27 4.18 0.11 -17.06
C THR A 27 3.72 -1.14 -17.83
N PRO A 28 4.44 -1.54 -18.91
CA PRO A 28 4.16 -2.80 -19.59
C PRO A 28 4.34 -4.03 -18.71
N THR A 29 5.17 -3.92 -17.66
CA THR A 29 5.41 -5.02 -16.72
C THR A 29 4.42 -5.05 -15.56
N GLY A 30 3.41 -4.17 -15.53
CA GLY A 30 2.41 -4.12 -14.48
C GLY A 30 2.19 -2.73 -13.88
N VAL A 31 1.14 -2.66 -13.05
CA VAL A 31 0.76 -1.48 -12.28
C VAL A 31 1.54 -1.44 -10.98
N ARG A 32 1.89 -0.23 -10.52
CA ARG A 32 2.54 0.03 -9.24
C ARG A 32 1.95 1.27 -8.61
N LEU A 33 2.08 1.39 -7.30
CA LEU A 33 1.94 2.66 -6.60
C LEU A 33 3.30 3.35 -6.62
N ARG A 34 3.35 4.59 -7.13
CA ARG A 34 4.54 5.42 -7.10
C ARG A 34 4.44 6.40 -5.95
N LEU A 35 5.50 6.46 -5.15
CA LEU A 35 5.71 7.43 -4.08
C LEU A 35 6.85 8.35 -4.51
N VAL A 36 6.68 9.66 -4.35
CA VAL A 36 7.71 10.65 -4.69
C VAL A 36 7.81 11.67 -3.56
N ALA A 37 9.01 11.93 -3.06
CA ALA A 37 9.23 13.03 -2.13
C ALA A 37 8.87 14.37 -2.79
N ALA A 38 8.32 15.32 -2.03
CA ALA A 38 7.95 16.64 -2.53
C ALA A 38 9.16 17.45 -3.06
N ASP A 39 10.38 17.12 -2.62
CA ASP A 39 11.62 17.68 -3.14
C ASP A 39 12.08 17.03 -4.47
N GLY A 40 11.40 15.97 -4.92
CA GLY A 40 11.71 15.19 -6.11
C GLY A 40 12.98 14.35 -6.01
N GLY A 41 13.66 14.32 -4.87
CA GLY A 41 14.97 13.70 -4.71
C GLY A 41 14.92 12.18 -4.49
N ARG A 42 13.75 11.64 -4.11
CA ARG A 42 13.54 10.22 -3.82
C ARG A 42 12.22 9.75 -4.40
N GLU A 43 12.22 8.53 -4.93
CA GLU A 43 11.01 7.85 -5.36
C GLU A 43 11.08 6.36 -5.03
N ALA A 44 9.90 5.76 -4.81
CA ALA A 44 9.72 4.34 -4.63
C ALA A 44 8.55 3.86 -5.49
N PHE A 45 8.62 2.61 -5.94
CA PHE A 45 7.56 1.95 -6.69
C PHE A 45 7.19 0.67 -5.97
N LEU A 46 5.96 0.60 -5.48
CA LEU A 46 5.44 -0.56 -4.76
C LEU A 46 4.50 -1.32 -5.69
N ASP A 47 4.78 -2.59 -5.93
CA ASP A 47 3.84 -3.44 -6.65
C ASP A 47 2.67 -3.88 -5.75
N PRO A 48 1.58 -4.44 -6.34
CA PRO A 48 0.42 -4.88 -5.57
C PRO A 48 0.74 -5.91 -4.47
N LEU A 49 1.73 -6.76 -4.66
CA LEU A 49 2.11 -7.80 -3.71
C LEU A 49 2.87 -7.20 -2.52
N GLU A 50 3.73 -6.22 -2.78
CA GLU A 50 4.40 -5.45 -1.73
C GLU A 50 3.40 -4.65 -0.89
N LEU A 51 2.42 -4.02 -1.53
CA LEU A 51 1.34 -3.29 -0.86
C LEU A 51 0.48 -4.22 0.00
N GLU A 52 0.15 -5.41 -0.52
CA GLU A 52 -0.53 -6.45 0.26
C GLU A 52 0.28 -6.83 1.50
N GLY A 53 1.59 -7.01 1.34
CA GLY A 53 2.51 -7.28 2.45
C GLY A 53 2.48 -6.19 3.54
N LEU A 54 2.37 -4.91 3.18
CA LEU A 54 2.29 -3.81 4.16
C LEU A 54 1.10 -3.92 5.10
N THR A 55 0.00 -4.56 4.68
CA THR A 55 -1.16 -4.83 5.56
C THR A 55 -0.80 -5.74 6.74
N ARG A 56 0.36 -6.41 6.69
CA ARG A 56 0.83 -7.38 7.69
C ARG A 56 1.99 -6.87 8.54
N VAL A 57 2.45 -5.63 8.34
CA VAL A 57 3.64 -5.07 9.02
C VAL A 57 3.56 -5.13 10.55
N ARG A 58 2.35 -5.07 11.11
CA ARG A 58 2.09 -5.20 12.54
C ARG A 58 2.40 -6.59 13.11
N TYR A 59 2.22 -7.62 12.28
CA TYR A 59 2.43 -9.01 12.66
C TYR A 59 3.85 -9.48 12.31
N LYS A 60 4.47 -8.88 11.30
CA LYS A 60 5.84 -9.16 10.86
C LYS A 60 6.59 -7.84 10.62
N PRO A 61 7.20 -7.27 11.67
CA PRO A 61 7.79 -5.93 11.58
C PRO A 61 8.96 -5.89 10.59
N VAL A 62 8.99 -4.83 9.78
CA VAL A 62 10.14 -4.48 8.93
C VAL A 62 11.01 -3.48 9.70
N PRO A 63 12.31 -3.74 9.93
CA PRO A 63 13.17 -2.85 10.73
C PRO A 63 13.24 -1.40 10.24
N ALA A 64 12.99 -1.18 8.95
CA ALA A 64 13.02 0.14 8.33
C ALA A 64 11.71 0.94 8.49
N LEU A 65 10.60 0.29 8.86
CA LEU A 65 9.33 0.96 9.09
C LEU A 65 9.20 1.37 10.57
N PRO A 66 8.63 2.55 10.86
CA PRO A 66 8.27 2.90 12.23
C PRO A 66 7.43 1.80 12.88
N VAL A 67 7.60 1.58 14.19
CA VAL A 67 6.74 0.66 14.93
C VAL A 67 5.32 1.19 14.83
N ALA A 68 4.39 0.36 14.36
CA ALA A 68 2.98 0.74 14.26
C ALA A 68 2.43 1.01 15.68
N THR A 69 2.20 2.28 16.00
CA THR A 69 1.65 2.71 17.30
C THR A 69 0.13 2.95 17.17
N GLY A 70 -0.71 2.10 17.76
CA GLY A 70 -2.18 2.27 17.82
C GLY A 70 -2.96 1.08 17.24
N ASP A 71 -4.29 1.10 17.31
CA ASP A 71 -5.16 0.08 16.68
C ASP A 71 -5.40 0.40 15.20
N GLY A 72 -4.45 0.01 14.35
CA GLY A 72 -4.50 0.32 12.92
C GLY A 72 -5.50 -0.52 12.15
N ALA A 73 -6.00 -1.62 12.73
CA ALA A 73 -7.08 -2.39 12.13
C ALA A 73 -8.40 -1.63 12.26
N GLU A 74 -8.70 -1.12 13.45
CA GLU A 74 -9.88 -0.28 13.68
C GLU A 74 -9.82 1.01 12.84
N GLN A 75 -8.67 1.69 12.82
CA GLN A 75 -8.47 2.89 12.01
C GLN A 75 -8.67 2.61 10.51
N ALA A 76 -8.15 1.49 10.01
CA ALA A 76 -8.30 1.12 8.61
C ALA A 76 -9.72 0.69 8.25
N ALA A 77 -10.43 0.03 9.16
CA ALA A 77 -11.84 -0.30 9.00
C ALA A 77 -12.71 0.96 8.92
N GLU A 78 -12.47 1.94 9.79
CA GLU A 78 -13.21 3.20 9.76
C GLU A 78 -12.89 4.02 8.51
N ALA A 79 -11.60 4.11 8.13
CA ALA A 79 -11.20 4.74 6.88
C ALA A 79 -11.90 4.09 5.68
N TRP A 80 -11.96 2.75 5.62
CA TRP A 80 -12.59 2.02 4.52
C TRP A 80 -14.07 2.38 4.33
N LYS A 81 -14.84 2.58 5.42
CA LYS A 81 -16.24 3.02 5.32
C LYS A 81 -16.39 4.34 4.58
N SER A 82 -15.41 5.23 4.69
CA SER A 82 -15.45 6.58 4.12
C SER A 82 -14.92 6.65 2.68
N VAL A 83 -13.86 5.90 2.35
CA VAL A 83 -13.16 6.04 1.05
C VAL A 83 -13.18 4.78 0.19
N GLY A 84 -13.79 3.68 0.66
CA GLY A 84 -13.73 2.38 -0.01
C GLY A 84 -14.30 2.38 -1.42
N GLU A 85 -15.42 3.06 -1.66
CA GLU A 85 -16.02 3.17 -3.00
C GLU A 85 -15.17 4.00 -3.98
N GLY A 86 -14.42 4.96 -3.46
CA GLY A 86 -13.51 5.83 -4.24
C GLY A 86 -12.08 5.31 -4.35
N SER A 87 -11.81 4.11 -3.83
CA SER A 87 -10.47 3.54 -3.80
C SER A 87 -9.97 3.15 -5.19
N GLU A 88 -8.66 3.29 -5.38
CA GLU A 88 -7.99 2.82 -6.58
C GLU A 88 -7.58 1.36 -6.44
N ARG A 89 -7.92 0.54 -7.45
CA ARG A 89 -7.57 -0.88 -7.46
C ARG A 89 -6.28 -1.13 -8.23
N LEU A 90 -5.35 -1.81 -7.57
CA LEU A 90 -4.07 -2.23 -8.15
C LEU A 90 -4.00 -3.76 -8.11
N GLN A 91 -3.68 -4.36 -9.24
CA GLN A 91 -3.68 -5.82 -9.40
C GLN A 91 -2.47 -6.28 -10.22
N ASN A 92 -1.84 -7.36 -9.78
CA ASN A 92 -0.91 -8.16 -10.57
C ASN A 92 -1.34 -9.64 -10.54
N GLU A 93 -0.45 -10.56 -10.95
CA GLU A 93 -0.75 -12.00 -10.99
C GLU A 93 -0.86 -12.65 -9.60
N PHE A 94 -0.37 -11.98 -8.54
CA PHE A 94 -0.30 -12.53 -7.18
C PHE A 94 -1.23 -11.85 -6.18
N ALA A 95 -1.53 -10.56 -6.37
CA ALA A 95 -2.22 -9.74 -5.39
C ALA A 95 -3.23 -8.78 -6.02
N LEU A 96 -4.29 -8.49 -5.25
CA LEU A 96 -5.28 -7.47 -5.54
C LEU A 96 -5.45 -6.58 -4.31
N VAL A 97 -5.13 -5.30 -4.46
CA VAL A 97 -5.24 -4.32 -3.37
C VAL A 97 -6.07 -3.11 -3.77
N ALA A 98 -6.71 -2.50 -2.79
CA ALA A 98 -7.32 -1.19 -2.90
C ALA A 98 -6.49 -0.15 -2.14
N VAL A 99 -6.26 1.00 -2.75
CA VAL A 99 -5.54 2.12 -2.15
C VAL A 99 -6.37 3.39 -2.20
N ALA A 100 -6.37 4.16 -1.13
CA ALA A 100 -7.13 5.41 -1.06
C ALA A 100 -6.46 6.42 -0.14
N LEU A 101 -6.59 7.70 -0.47
CA LEU A 101 -6.18 8.76 0.44
C LEU A 101 -7.24 8.97 1.52
N VAL A 102 -6.79 9.02 2.77
CA VAL A 102 -7.60 9.37 3.94
C VAL A 102 -7.26 10.81 4.30
N GLY A 103 -7.84 11.75 3.54
CA GLY A 103 -7.47 13.17 3.61
C GLY A 103 -6.01 13.41 3.24
N SER A 104 -5.34 14.31 3.96
CA SER A 104 -3.88 14.56 3.87
C SER A 104 -3.05 13.72 4.84
N GLU A 105 -3.72 12.93 5.69
CA GLU A 105 -3.13 12.34 6.89
C GLU A 105 -2.72 10.89 6.70
N GLY A 106 -3.24 10.20 5.69
CA GLY A 106 -2.87 8.81 5.48
C GLY A 106 -3.19 8.24 4.11
N LEU A 107 -2.50 7.15 3.80
CA LEU A 107 -2.78 6.28 2.67
C LEU A 107 -3.34 4.96 3.22
N LEU A 108 -4.62 4.69 2.96
CA LEU A 108 -5.22 3.39 3.18
C LEU A 108 -4.71 2.40 2.13
N VAL A 109 -4.29 1.22 2.57
CA VAL A 109 -3.99 0.06 1.75
C VAL A 109 -4.80 -1.11 2.30
N ARG A 110 -5.59 -1.76 1.44
CA ARG A 110 -6.43 -2.91 1.80
C ARG A 110 -6.15 -4.08 0.87
N ASP A 111 -5.83 -5.22 1.45
CA ASP A 111 -5.84 -6.52 0.77
C ASP A 111 -7.29 -6.89 0.47
N MET A 112 -7.62 -7.03 -0.82
CA MET A 112 -8.98 -7.35 -1.24
C MET A 112 -9.30 -8.84 -1.16
N ASN A 113 -8.29 -9.70 -1.04
CA ASN A 113 -8.45 -11.14 -0.88
C ASN A 113 -8.53 -11.53 0.60
N GLY A 114 -7.58 -11.07 1.41
CA GLY A 114 -7.50 -11.38 2.85
C GLY A 114 -8.25 -10.41 3.75
N GLY A 115 -8.74 -9.28 3.23
CA GLY A 115 -9.54 -8.30 3.97
C GLY A 115 -8.75 -7.44 4.98
N LEU A 116 -7.46 -7.73 5.18
CA LEU A 116 -6.56 -6.95 6.02
C LEU A 116 -6.35 -5.55 5.43
N ALA A 117 -6.19 -4.56 6.31
CA ALA A 117 -5.98 -3.18 5.90
C ALA A 117 -5.06 -2.44 6.86
N VAL A 118 -4.40 -1.41 6.34
CA VAL A 118 -3.52 -0.51 7.09
C VAL A 118 -3.69 0.91 6.58
N VAL A 119 -3.60 1.89 7.47
CA VAL A 119 -3.45 3.31 7.11
C VAL A 119 -2.02 3.71 7.40
N LEU A 120 -1.30 4.11 6.35
CA LEU A 120 0.09 4.58 6.43
C LEU A 120 0.11 6.10 6.53
N GLY A 121 0.65 6.62 7.62
CA GLY A 121 0.85 8.05 7.83
C GLY A 121 2.08 8.61 7.12
N PRO A 122 2.35 9.92 7.24
CA PRO A 122 3.45 10.58 6.55
C PRO A 122 4.82 9.96 6.84
N GLN A 123 5.09 9.60 8.09
CA GLN A 123 6.39 9.04 8.49
C GLN A 123 6.64 7.65 7.89
N GLU A 124 5.59 6.83 7.79
CA GLU A 124 5.67 5.49 7.18
C GLU A 124 5.88 5.60 5.67
N LEU A 125 5.21 6.54 5.01
CA LEU A 125 5.42 6.80 3.58
C LEU A 125 6.81 7.37 3.29
N GLU A 126 7.32 8.26 4.15
CA GLU A 126 8.70 8.75 4.04
C GLU A 126 9.72 7.62 4.25
N ALA A 127 9.46 6.68 5.16
CA ALA A 127 10.31 5.50 5.34
C ALA A 127 10.29 4.58 4.11
N LEU A 128 9.12 4.39 3.47
CA LEU A 128 8.99 3.60 2.24
C LEU A 128 9.83 4.14 1.06
N LEU A 129 10.11 5.45 1.02
CA LEU A 129 11.02 6.04 0.02
C LEU A 129 12.47 5.56 0.15
N HIS A 130 12.83 4.89 1.25
CA HIS A 130 14.17 4.36 1.51
C HIS A 130 14.24 2.83 1.48
N ILE A 131 13.10 2.17 1.36
CA ILE A 131 12.98 0.72 1.41
C ILE A 131 13.26 0.13 0.03
N ARG A 132 13.99 -0.99 -0.02
CA ARG A 132 14.17 -1.77 -1.24
C ARG A 132 13.20 -2.94 -1.23
N HIS A 133 12.90 -3.48 -2.41
CA HIS A 133 12.04 -4.65 -2.57
C HIS A 133 12.41 -5.82 -1.63
N MET A 134 13.71 -6.10 -1.46
CA MET A 134 14.17 -7.18 -0.57
C MET A 134 13.83 -6.95 0.91
N ASP A 135 13.72 -5.69 1.33
CA ASP A 135 13.42 -5.35 2.72
C ASP A 135 11.92 -5.62 3.03
N LEU A 136 11.07 -5.75 2.00
CA LEU A 136 9.66 -6.14 2.09
C LEU A 136 9.43 -7.65 1.92
N ALA A 137 10.44 -8.41 1.49
CA ALA A 137 10.33 -9.87 1.29
C ALA A 137 9.74 -10.63 2.50
N PRO A 138 10.06 -10.28 3.77
CA PRO A 138 9.43 -10.91 4.92
C PRO A 138 7.90 -10.77 4.91
N LEU A 139 7.34 -9.65 4.44
CA LEU A 139 5.90 -9.40 4.42
C LEU A 139 5.16 -10.16 3.31
N VAL A 140 5.89 -10.59 2.29
CA VAL A 140 5.37 -11.26 1.11
C VAL A 140 5.37 -12.78 1.29
N ASP A 141 6.30 -13.31 2.10
CA ASP A 141 6.32 -14.74 2.45
C ASP A 141 5.31 -15.06 3.55
N THR A 142 4.21 -15.72 3.14
CA THR A 142 3.09 -16.12 4.00
C THR A 142 3.29 -17.48 4.68
N SER A 143 4.42 -18.16 4.44
CA SER A 143 4.65 -19.53 4.95
C SER A 143 4.60 -19.62 6.48
N ASP A 144 4.94 -18.53 7.18
CA ASP A 144 4.93 -18.44 8.64
C ASP A 144 3.58 -17.97 9.23
N MET A 145 2.59 -17.62 8.40
CA MET A 145 1.38 -16.87 8.79
C MET A 145 0.12 -17.72 9.00
N VAL A 146 0.24 -19.04 9.07
CA VAL A 146 -0.88 -19.99 9.28
C VAL A 146 -1.67 -19.76 10.60
N ALA A 147 -1.26 -18.78 11.42
CA ALA A 147 -1.86 -18.47 12.71
C ALA A 147 -2.31 -17.00 12.88
N LEU A 148 -2.58 -16.25 11.80
CA LEU A 148 -3.30 -14.99 11.98
C LEU A 148 -4.73 -15.30 12.41
N PRO A 149 -5.22 -14.75 13.54
CA PRO A 149 -6.60 -14.92 13.94
C PRO A 149 -7.49 -14.29 12.86
N GLU A 150 -8.40 -15.10 12.30
CA GLU A 150 -9.49 -14.55 11.51
C GLU A 150 -10.28 -13.59 12.41
N PRO A 151 -10.68 -12.41 11.92
CA PRO A 151 -11.58 -11.56 12.69
C PRO A 151 -12.90 -12.33 12.88
N ASP A 152 -13.28 -12.59 14.13
CA ASP A 152 -14.60 -13.15 14.46
C ASP A 152 -15.67 -12.20 13.88
N LEU A 153 -16.39 -12.67 12.86
CA LEU A 153 -17.46 -11.90 12.19
C LEU A 153 -18.83 -12.05 12.89
N ASP A 154 -18.83 -12.56 14.12
CA ASP A 154 -20.06 -12.94 14.84
C ASP A 154 -20.27 -12.05 16.08
N GLU A 155 -20.71 -10.81 15.89
CA GLU A 155 -21.47 -10.06 16.90
C GLU A 155 -22.67 -9.34 16.23
N GLU A 156 -23.81 -10.04 16.16
CA GLU A 156 -25.16 -9.46 16.01
C GLU A 156 -25.78 -9.16 17.39
#